data_AF-A0A6I9XF28-F1
#
_entry.id   AF-A0A6I9XF28-F1
#
_cell.length_a   1.000
_cell.length_b   1.000
_cell.length_c   1.000
_cell.angle_alpha   90.00
_cell.angle_beta   90.00
_cell.angle_gamma   90.00
#
_symmetry.space_group_name_H-M   'P 1'
#
loop_
_entity.id
_entity.type
_entity.pdbx_description
1 polymer ?
#
loop_
_entity_poly.entity_id
_entity_poly.type
_entity_poly.pdbx_seq_one_letter_code
_entity_poly.pdbx_strand_id
1 'polypeptide(L)'
;MDELGRGTATFDGTAIASAVVKELSENIKCRTMFSTHYHSLVEDYSHSLSVRLGHMACMVENECEDPSQETITFLYKFVKGACPKSYGFNAARLADIPEEVIQKGHKKAKEFEKSVLSMKVFRNLCWIAEGALAAKDYLDKLTLLHV
;
A
#
# COMPACT_ATOMS: atom_id res chain seq x y z
N MET A 1 5.86 17.37 0.39
CA MET A 1 4.40 17.38 0.15
C MET A 1 3.75 16.55 1.23
N ASP A 2 2.60 16.99 1.74
CA ASP A 2 1.95 16.37 2.88
C ASP A 2 0.48 16.06 2.57
N GLU A 3 0.14 14.77 2.57
CA GLU A 3 -1.22 14.25 2.34
C GLU A 3 -1.92 14.81 1.09
N LEU A 4 -1.21 14.79 -0.04
CA LEU A 4 -1.79 15.19 -1.32
C LEU A 4 -3.01 14.31 -1.63
N GLY A 5 -4.18 14.94 -1.82
CA GLY A 5 -5.44 14.24 -2.12
C GLY A 5 -6.48 14.25 -1.00
N ARG A 6 -6.20 14.85 0.17
CA ARG A 6 -7.15 14.92 1.30
C ARG A 6 -8.53 15.51 0.96
N GLY A 7 -8.60 16.43 0.00
CA GLY A 7 -9.83 17.14 -0.37
C GLY A 7 -10.69 16.43 -1.44
N THR A 8 -10.38 15.18 -1.81
CA THR A 8 -11.07 14.46 -2.88
C THR A 8 -11.37 13.00 -2.51
N ALA A 9 -12.08 12.29 -3.37
CA ALA A 9 -12.34 10.87 -3.23
C ALA A 9 -11.03 10.07 -3.19
N THR A 10 -11.03 8.95 -2.45
CA THR A 10 -9.84 8.09 -2.28
C THR A 10 -9.25 7.61 -3.61
N PHE A 11 -10.11 7.29 -4.59
CA PHE A 11 -9.67 6.87 -5.93
C PHE A 11 -8.92 7.97 -6.66
N ASP A 12 -9.51 9.17 -6.73
CA ASP A 12 -8.90 10.32 -7.39
C ASP A 12 -7.62 10.76 -6.68
N GLY A 13 -7.64 10.81 -5.33
CA GLY A 13 -6.49 11.18 -4.52
C GLY A 13 -5.30 10.24 -4.72
N THR A 14 -5.56 8.93 -4.76
CA THR A 14 -4.52 7.93 -5.03
C THR A 14 -3.92 8.10 -6.44
N ALA A 15 -4.77 8.31 -7.45
CA ALA A 15 -4.34 8.49 -8.84
C ALA A 15 -3.49 9.75 -9.01
N ILE A 16 -3.93 10.87 -8.45
CA ILE A 16 -3.23 12.15 -8.50
C ILE A 16 -1.89 12.04 -7.76
N ALA A 17 -1.88 11.49 -6.55
CA ALA A 17 -0.65 11.31 -5.77
C ALA A 17 0.37 10.44 -6.51
N SER A 18 -0.08 9.35 -7.15
CA SER A 18 0.81 8.48 -7.93
C SER A 18 1.47 9.21 -9.10
N ALA A 19 0.71 9.99 -9.87
CA ALA A 19 1.25 10.78 -10.98
C ALA A 19 2.28 11.82 -10.51
N VAL A 20 2.01 12.50 -9.39
CA VAL A 20 2.91 13.51 -8.84
C VAL A 20 4.21 12.89 -8.32
N VAL A 21 4.14 11.77 -7.59
CA VAL A 21 5.34 11.06 -7.12
C VAL A 21 6.19 10.58 -8.30
N LYS A 22 5.56 10.10 -9.38
CA LYS A 22 6.25 9.68 -10.59
C LYS A 22 7.03 10.83 -11.22
N GLU A 23 6.36 11.97 -11.46
CA GLU A 23 6.99 13.15 -12.05
C GLU A 23 8.15 13.68 -11.21
N LEU A 24 7.96 13.77 -9.88
CA LEU A 24 8.98 14.25 -8.97
C LEU A 24 10.21 13.33 -8.93
N SER A 25 10.00 12.01 -8.95
CA SER A 25 11.08 11.03 -8.78
C SER A 25 11.80 10.67 -10.08
N GLU A 26 11.10 10.63 -11.21
CA GLU A 26 11.65 10.18 -12.50
C GLU A 26 12.12 11.34 -13.39
N ASN A 27 11.40 12.46 -13.40
CA ASN A 27 11.63 13.56 -14.33
C ASN A 27 12.32 14.75 -13.65
N ILE A 28 11.70 15.34 -12.63
CA ILE A 28 12.23 16.53 -11.94
C ILE A 28 13.49 16.17 -11.12
N LYS A 29 13.51 14.99 -10.50
CA LYS A 29 14.63 14.45 -9.71
C LYS A 29 15.09 15.38 -8.57
N CYS A 30 14.14 16.08 -7.94
CA CYS A 30 14.43 16.94 -6.80
C CYS A 30 14.43 16.17 -5.48
N ARG A 31 15.10 16.72 -4.46
CA ARG A 31 15.03 16.18 -3.09
C ARG A 31 13.61 16.40 -2.54
N THR A 32 12.90 15.31 -2.25
CA THR A 32 11.50 15.34 -1.85
C THR A 32 11.26 14.51 -0.60
N MET A 33 10.45 15.04 0.32
CA MET A 33 9.77 14.26 1.36
C MET A 33 8.26 14.27 1.05
N PHE A 34 7.66 13.09 0.97
CA PHE A 34 6.26 12.91 0.59
C PHE A 34 5.58 12.02 1.64
N SER A 35 4.72 12.60 2.47
CA SER A 35 3.89 11.86 3.43
C SER A 35 2.53 11.51 2.81
N THR A 36 2.08 10.28 3.02
CA THR A 36 0.85 9.74 2.46
C THR A 36 0.23 8.67 3.35
N HIS A 37 -1.10 8.55 3.30
CA HIS A 37 -1.86 7.45 3.89
C HIS A 37 -2.24 6.37 2.88
N TYR A 38 -1.93 6.56 1.58
CA TYR A 38 -2.25 5.58 0.54
C TYR A 38 -1.26 4.42 0.58
N HIS A 39 -1.66 3.29 1.20
CA HIS A 39 -0.82 2.09 1.28
C HIS A 39 -0.52 1.49 -0.11
N SER A 40 -1.50 1.53 -1.02
CA SER A 40 -1.32 1.12 -2.41
C SER A 40 -0.16 1.85 -3.10
N LEU A 41 0.01 3.14 -2.81
CA LEU A 41 1.11 3.94 -3.36
C LEU A 41 2.46 3.49 -2.78
N VAL A 42 2.51 3.06 -1.52
CA VAL A 42 3.75 2.53 -0.93
C VAL A 42 4.15 1.21 -1.60
N GLU A 43 3.17 0.35 -1.92
CA GLU A 43 3.41 -0.90 -2.64
C GLU A 43 3.95 -0.65 -4.06
N ASP A 44 3.34 0.27 -4.82
CA ASP A 44 3.73 0.59 -6.19
C ASP A 44 5.19 1.06 -6.31
N TYR A 45 5.72 1.71 -5.26
CA TYR A 45 7.09 2.24 -5.23
C TYR A 45 8.06 1.42 -4.38
N SER A 46 7.65 0.26 -3.87
CA SER A 46 8.46 -0.60 -3.00
C SER A 46 9.77 -1.08 -3.64
N HIS A 47 9.78 -1.25 -4.98
CA HIS A 47 10.93 -1.69 -5.76
C HIS A 47 11.57 -0.57 -6.60
N SER A 48 11.14 0.68 -6.41
CA SER A 48 11.71 1.80 -7.15
C SER A 48 13.15 2.09 -6.71
N LEU A 49 14.04 2.35 -7.68
CA LEU A 49 15.42 2.75 -7.42
C LEU A 49 15.52 4.24 -7.04
N SER A 50 14.55 5.06 -7.44
CA SER A 50 14.53 6.51 -7.21
C SER A 50 13.82 6.90 -5.91
N VAL A 51 12.99 6.01 -5.35
CA VAL A 51 12.19 6.26 -4.14
C VAL A 51 12.68 5.40 -2.98
N ARG A 52 12.81 6.01 -1.80
CA ARG A 52 13.14 5.32 -0.56
C ARG A 52 11.98 5.43 0.41
N LEU A 53 11.60 4.30 1.01
CA LEU A 53 10.53 4.23 2.00
C LEU A 53 11.06 4.55 3.40
N GLY A 54 10.23 5.22 4.19
CA GLY A 54 10.44 5.44 5.61
C GLY A 54 9.12 5.69 6.33
N HIS A 55 9.10 5.47 7.64
CA HIS A 55 7.93 5.66 8.49
C HIS A 55 8.34 6.19 9.88
N MET A 56 7.36 6.66 10.64
CA MET A 56 7.51 6.97 12.07
C MET A 56 7.45 5.68 12.88
N ALA A 57 8.51 5.39 13.63
CA ALA A 57 8.59 4.19 14.44
C ALA A 57 7.58 4.22 15.59
N CYS A 58 6.98 3.05 15.83
CA CYS A 58 6.11 2.76 16.96
C CYS A 58 6.62 1.50 17.65
N MET A 59 6.49 1.45 18.97
CA MET A 59 6.70 0.24 19.76
C MET A 59 5.32 -0.33 20.11
N VAL A 60 5.17 -1.64 19.94
CA VAL A 60 3.96 -2.36 20.32
C VAL A 60 4.34 -3.33 21.43
N GLU A 61 3.67 -3.19 22.56
CA GLU A 61 3.76 -4.11 23.69
C GLU A 61 2.56 -5.07 23.63
N ASN A 62 2.78 -6.32 24.02
CA ASN A 62 1.77 -7.38 23.98
C ASN A 62 1.19 -7.59 22.57
N GLU A 63 2.05 -7.89 21.58
CA GLU A 63 1.57 -8.34 20.27
C GLU A 63 0.83 -9.68 20.43
N CYS A 64 -0.49 -9.63 20.38
CA CYS A 64 -1.36 -10.80 20.37
C CYS A 64 -2.47 -10.60 19.34
N GLU A 65 -3.19 -11.68 19.01
CA GLU A 65 -4.18 -11.67 17.92
C GLU A 65 -5.36 -10.71 18.17
N ASP A 66 -5.58 -10.30 19.42
CA ASP A 66 -6.60 -9.34 19.81
C ASP A 66 -6.05 -7.90 19.86
N PRO A 67 -6.43 -7.03 18.90
CA PRO A 67 -6.02 -5.63 18.89
C PRO A 67 -6.42 -4.88 20.16
N SER A 68 -7.41 -5.36 20.91
CA SER A 68 -7.86 -4.76 22.17
C SER A 68 -6.78 -4.80 23.27
N GLN A 69 -5.80 -5.71 23.15
CA GLN A 69 -4.76 -5.94 24.16
C GLN A 69 -3.39 -5.34 23.79
N GLU A 70 -3.18 -4.97 22.52
CA GLU A 70 -1.90 -4.39 22.07
C GLU A 70 -1.71 -2.99 22.66
N THR A 71 -0.64 -2.67 23.38
CA THR A 71 -0.38 -1.28 23.80
C THR A 71 0.63 -0.62 22.86
N ILE A 72 0.31 0.56 22.32
CA ILE A 72 1.19 1.28 21.40
C ILE A 72 1.88 2.46 22.08
N THR A 73 3.19 2.59 21.82
CA THR A 73 3.99 3.76 22.16
C THR A 73 4.56 4.39 20.89
N PHE A 74 4.24 5.66 20.64
CA PHE A 74 4.80 6.42 19.51
C PHE A 74 6.22 6.87 19.85
N LEU A 75 7.22 6.43 19.08
CA LEU A 75 8.63 6.73 19.35
C LEU A 75 9.11 8.04 18.68
N TYR A 76 8.29 8.61 17.78
CA TYR A 76 8.58 9.83 17.02
C TYR A 76 9.94 9.81 16.29
N LYS A 77 10.39 8.62 15.90
CA LYS A 77 11.68 8.40 15.23
C LYS A 77 11.46 8.01 13.77
N PHE A 78 12.08 8.73 12.83
CA PHE A 78 12.07 8.34 11.41
C PHE A 78 12.99 7.14 11.17
N VAL A 79 12.42 6.05 10.65
CA VAL A 79 13.14 4.82 10.33
C VAL A 79 12.89 4.41 8.90
N LYS A 80 13.82 3.65 8.32
CA LYS A 80 13.74 3.16 6.94
C LYS A 80 12.72 2.02 6.84
N GLY A 81 12.02 1.93 5.70
CA GLY A 81 11.09 0.86 5.36
C GLY A 81 9.63 1.30 5.39
N ALA A 82 8.76 0.46 4.83
CA ALA A 82 7.32 0.65 4.92
C ALA A 82 6.83 0.45 6.36
N CYS A 83 5.72 1.11 6.72
CA CYS A 83 5.07 0.85 8.00
C CYS A 83 4.44 -0.56 7.97
N PRO A 84 4.72 -1.44 8.94
CA PRO A 84 4.27 -2.84 8.90
C PRO A 84 2.76 -2.97 9.10
N LYS A 85 2.14 -2.09 9.89
CA LYS A 85 0.69 -2.08 10.14
C LYS A 85 0.18 -0.65 10.32
N SER A 86 -1.11 -0.43 10.05
CA SER A 86 -1.79 0.82 10.41
C SER A 86 -2.11 0.82 11.90
N TYR A 87 -1.79 1.92 12.58
CA TYR A 87 -2.01 2.05 14.03
C TYR A 87 -3.28 2.84 14.36
N GLY A 88 -4.18 3.06 13.39
CA GLY A 88 -5.38 3.86 13.57
C GLY A 88 -6.31 3.33 14.67
N PHE A 89 -6.51 2.01 14.76
CA PHE A 89 -7.34 1.39 15.80
C PHE A 89 -6.71 1.50 17.19
N ASN A 90 -5.39 1.40 17.29
CA ASN A 90 -4.66 1.61 18.54
C ASN A 90 -4.80 3.06 19.04
N ALA A 91 -4.71 4.03 18.12
CA ALA A 91 -4.94 5.44 18.43
C ALA A 91 -6.41 5.73 18.82
N ALA A 92 -7.37 5.07 18.18
CA ALA A 92 -8.79 5.18 18.54
C ALA A 92 -9.06 4.70 19.97
N ARG A 93 -8.43 3.59 20.39
CA ARG A 93 -8.54 3.10 21.77
C ARG A 93 -7.93 4.06 22.79
N LEU A 94 -6.78 4.66 22.47
CA LEU A 94 -6.17 5.70 23.31
C LEU A 94 -7.05 6.95 23.46
N ALA A 95 -7.98 7.17 22.55
CA ALA A 95 -8.97 8.25 22.60
C ALA A 95 -10.30 7.83 23.27
N ASP A 96 -10.30 6.72 24.02
CA ASP A 96 -11.46 6.16 24.73
C ASP A 96 -12.67 5.86 23.82
N ILE A 97 -12.43 5.52 22.55
CA ILE A 97 -13.49 5.02 21.67
C ILE A 97 -13.95 3.64 22.18
N PRO A 98 -15.27 3.37 22.26
CA PRO A 98 -15.78 2.11 22.78
C PRO A 98 -15.24 0.89 22.03
N GLU A 99 -14.83 -0.14 22.78
CA GLU A 99 -14.20 -1.36 22.26
C GLU A 99 -15.06 -2.04 21.17
N GLU A 100 -16.38 -2.05 21.33
CA GLU A 100 -17.30 -2.60 20.33
C GLU A 100 -17.18 -1.90 18.95
N VAL A 101 -16.95 -0.58 18.93
CA VAL A 101 -16.77 0.20 17.70
C VAL A 101 -15.44 -0.15 17.04
N ILE A 102 -14.38 -0.29 17.85
CA ILE A 102 -13.04 -0.65 17.37
C ILE A 102 -13.05 -2.04 16.74
N GLN A 103 -13.66 -3.03 17.42
CA GLN A 103 -13.79 -4.39 16.91
C GLN A 103 -14.57 -4.46 15.60
N LYS A 104 -15.70 -3.75 15.50
CA LYS A 104 -16.48 -3.66 14.25
C LYS A 104 -15.67 -3.02 13.12
N GLY A 105 -14.96 -1.93 13.41
CA GLY A 105 -14.10 -1.25 12.45
C GLY A 105 -12.97 -2.15 11.94
N HIS A 106 -12.30 -2.86 12.84
CA HIS A 106 -11.22 -3.79 12.50
C HIS A 106 -11.72 -4.96 11.63
N LYS A 107 -12.88 -5.53 11.96
CA LYS A 107 -13.52 -6.56 11.12
C LYS A 107 -13.80 -6.03 9.71
N LYS A 108 -14.33 -4.81 9.60
CA LYS A 108 -14.63 -4.18 8.30
C LYS A 108 -13.37 -3.90 7.48
N ALA A 109 -12.29 -3.45 8.12
CA ALA A 109 -11.00 -3.25 7.46
C ALA A 109 -10.46 -4.56 6.87
N LYS A 110 -10.47 -5.66 7.64
CA LYS A 110 -10.07 -6.99 7.16
C LYS A 110 -10.91 -7.49 5.99
N GLU A 111 -12.22 -7.22 5.99
CA GLU A 111 -13.09 -7.53 4.84
C GLU A 111 -12.64 -6.80 3.57
N PHE A 112 -12.36 -5.49 3.66
CA PHE A 112 -11.90 -4.71 2.51
C PHE A 112 -10.53 -5.18 2.00
N GLU A 113 -9.58 -5.46 2.88
CA GLU A 113 -8.26 -5.99 2.51
C GLU A 113 -8.37 -7.31 1.74
N LYS A 114 -9.24 -8.23 2.20
CA LYS A 114 -9.47 -9.51 1.53
C LYS A 114 -10.05 -9.31 0.13
N SER A 115 -11.01 -8.41 -0.03
CA SER A 115 -11.58 -8.07 -1.34
C SER A 115 -10.52 -7.48 -2.28
N VAL A 116 -9.70 -6.54 -1.80
CA VAL A 116 -8.63 -5.93 -2.60
C VAL A 116 -7.57 -6.97 -3.00
N LEU A 117 -7.15 -7.83 -2.08
CA LEU A 117 -6.17 -8.88 -2.37
C LEU A 117 -6.68 -9.86 -3.43
N SER A 118 -7.95 -10.25 -3.34
CA SER A 118 -8.58 -11.15 -4.31
C SER A 118 -8.57 -10.55 -5.73
N MET A 119 -8.85 -9.24 -5.85
CA MET A 119 -8.74 -8.54 -7.14
C MET A 119 -7.30 -8.43 -7.63
N LYS A 120 -6.32 -8.18 -6.75
CA LYS A 120 -4.91 -8.14 -7.13
C LYS A 120 -4.43 -9.50 -7.67
N VAL A 121 -4.77 -10.59 -6.99
CA VAL A 121 -4.43 -11.96 -7.44
C VAL A 121 -5.08 -12.25 -8.78
N PHE A 122 -6.36 -11.94 -8.95
CA PHE A 122 -7.06 -12.12 -10.22
C PHE A 122 -6.41 -11.31 -11.35
N ARG A 123 -6.08 -10.03 -11.12
CA ARG A 123 -5.39 -9.18 -12.09
C ARG A 123 -4.04 -9.76 -12.49
N ASN A 124 -3.26 -10.23 -11.53
CA ASN A 124 -1.95 -10.83 -11.79
C ASN A 124 -2.10 -12.13 -12.60
N LEU A 125 -3.10 -12.95 -12.31
CA LEU A 125 -3.41 -14.15 -13.09
C LEU A 125 -3.80 -13.81 -14.54
N CYS A 126 -4.65 -12.79 -14.75
CA CYS A 126 -5.00 -12.30 -16.08
C CYS A 126 -3.76 -11.81 -16.85
N TRP A 127 -2.90 -11.02 -16.20
CA TRP A 127 -1.65 -10.55 -16.79
C TRP A 127 -0.73 -11.70 -17.21
N ILE A 128 -0.58 -12.71 -16.37
CA ILE A 128 0.23 -13.91 -16.69
C ILE A 128 -0.40 -14.68 -17.86
N ALA A 129 -1.72 -14.84 -17.88
CA ALA A 129 -2.42 -15.52 -18.95
C ALA A 129 -2.27 -14.79 -20.29
N GLU A 130 -2.44 -13.47 -20.32
CA GLU A 130 -2.22 -12.63 -21.50
C GLU A 130 -0.77 -12.72 -22.00
N GLY A 131 0.21 -12.66 -21.09
CA GLY A 131 1.62 -12.82 -21.42
C GLY A 131 1.94 -14.22 -21.98
N ALA A 132 1.32 -15.27 -21.44
CA ALA A 132 1.49 -16.64 -21.92
C ALA A 132 0.87 -16.86 -23.30
N LEU A 133 -0.30 -16.25 -23.58
CA LEU A 133 -0.92 -16.23 -24.90
C LEU A 133 -0.03 -15.50 -25.92
N ALA A 134 0.48 -14.33 -25.57
CA ALA A 134 1.39 -13.56 -26.43
C ALA A 134 2.70 -14.33 -26.72
N ALA A 135 3.25 -15.03 -25.72
CA ALA A 135 4.44 -15.87 -25.90
C ALA A 135 4.16 -17.08 -26.81
N LYS A 136 2.97 -17.70 -26.68
CA LYS A 136 2.54 -18.81 -27.53
C LYS A 136 2.36 -18.38 -29.00
N ASP A 137 1.71 -17.24 -29.24
CA ASP A 137 1.57 -16.67 -30.59
C ASP A 137 2.92 -16.34 -31.24
N TYR A 138 3.91 -15.95 -30.43
CA TYR A 138 5.26 -15.68 -30.92
C TYR A 138 6.01 -16.96 -31.29
N LEU A 139 5.87 -18.01 -30.47
CA LEU A 139 6.40 -19.35 -30.75
C LEU A 139 5.78 -19.94 -32.00
N ASP A 140 4.45 -19.92 -32.14
CA ASP A 140 3.74 -20.46 -33.31
C ASP A 140 4.17 -19.77 -34.62
N LYS A 141 4.46 -18.46 -34.59
CA LYS A 141 5.03 -17.72 -35.74
C LYS A 141 6.46 -18.15 -36.08
N LEU A 142 7.29 -18.47 -35.07
CA LEU A 142 8.66 -18.95 -35.28
C LEU A 142 8.71 -20.38 -35.84
N THR A 143 7.74 -21.23 -35.49
CA THR A 143 7.62 -22.58 -36.04
C THR A 143 7.14 -22.57 -37.49
N LEU A 144 6.28 -21.61 -37.87
CA LEU A 144 5.81 -21.43 -39.25
C LEU A 144 6.87 -20.84 -40.20
N LEU A 145 7.91 -20.19 -39.68
CA LEU A 145 9.03 -19.64 -40.46
C LEU A 145 10.13 -20.67 -40.78
N HIS A 146 10.02 -21.90 -40.24
CA HIS A 146 10.99 -23.00 -40.45
C HIS A 146 10.43 -24.18 -41.26
N VAL A 147 9.32 -24.01 -41.98
CA VAL A 147 8.80 -24.95 -42.99
C VAL A 147 8.73 -24.23 -44.33
#